data_AF-A0A524PML7-F1
#
_entry.id   AF-A0A524PML7-F1
#
_cell.length_a   1.000
_cell.length_b   1.000
_cell.length_c   1.000
_cell.angle_alpha   90.00
_cell.angle_beta   90.00
_cell.angle_gamma   90.00
#
_symmetry.space_group_name_H-M   'P 1'
#
loop_
_entity.id
_entity.type
_entity.pdbx_description
1 polymer ?
#
loop_
_entity_poly.entity_id
_entity_poly.type
_entity_poly.pdbx_seq_one_letter_code
_entity_poly.pdbx_strand_id
1 'polypeptide(L)' 'MNPFLDWGIPVIVWLQSLGSWLTPIMQGFTFLGDEQFYLLILPIFVWWIDVGLGLRIGISLLLSAGINGAIKLCFGM' A
#
# COMPACT_ATOMS: atom_id res chain seq x y z
N MET A 1 -17.75 -20.39 -7.77
CA MET A 1 -17.81 -19.19 -8.63
C MET A 1 -18.70 -18.22 -7.92
N ASN A 2 -18.11 -17.17 -7.35
CA ASN A 2 -18.83 -16.11 -6.66
C ASN A 2 -18.97 -14.98 -7.69
N PRO A 3 -20.15 -14.77 -8.31
CA PRO A 3 -20.32 -13.81 -9.42
C PRO A 3 -19.81 -12.40 -9.08
N PHE A 4 -19.86 -12.05 -7.80
CA PHE A 4 -19.38 -10.79 -7.22
C PHE A 4 -17.86 -10.62 -7.20
N LEU A 5 -17.08 -11.70 -7.23
CA LEU A 5 -15.61 -11.68 -7.28
C LEU A 5 -15.10 -12.00 -8.69
N ASP A 6 -15.86 -12.80 -9.45
CA ASP A 6 -15.45 -13.30 -10.75
C ASP A 6 -15.35 -12.18 -11.81
N TRP A 7 -16.01 -11.03 -11.62
CA TRP A 7 -15.93 -9.88 -12.55
C TRP A 7 -14.53 -9.26 -12.64
N GLY A 8 -13.72 -9.35 -11.59
CA GLY A 8 -12.37 -8.77 -11.55
C GLY A 8 -11.32 -9.60 -12.29
N ILE A 9 -11.58 -10.90 -12.47
CA ILE A 9 -10.66 -11.85 -13.11
C ILE A 9 -10.23 -11.40 -14.52
N PRO A 10 -11.12 -11.02 -15.46
CA PRO A 10 -10.70 -10.59 -16.79
C PRO A 10 -9.79 -9.36 -16.77
N VAL A 11 -10.00 -8.43 -15.83
CA VAL A 11 -9.16 -7.24 -15.67
C VAL A 11 -7.76 -7.62 -15.19
N ILE A 12 -7.67 -8.53 -14.22
CA ILE A 12 -6.39 -9.03 -13.68
C ILE A 12 -5.61 -9.76 -14.78
N VAL A 13 -6.27 -10.63 -15.55
CA VAL A 13 -5.62 -11.37 -16.66
C VAL A 13 -5.15 -10.42 -17.75
N TRP A 14 -5.94 -9.39 -18.09
CA TRP A 14 -5.52 -8.37 -19.03
C TRP A 14 -4.27 -7.62 -18.54
N LEU A 15 -4.24 -7.19 -17.28
CA LEU A 15 -3.04 -6.56 -16.68
C LEU A 15 -1.82 -7.49 -16.67
N GLN A 16 -2.01 -8.78 -16.36
CA GLN A 16 -0.93 -9.77 -16.39
C GLN A 16 -0.40 -10.03 -17.81
N SER A 17 -1.23 -9.83 -18.84
CA SER A 17 -0.83 -10.01 -20.25
C SER A 17 0.10 -8.90 -20.77
N LEU A 18 0.22 -7.76 -20.06
CA LEU A 18 1.08 -6.63 -20.45
C LEU A 18 2.58 -6.93 -20.32
N GLY A 19 2.95 -8.08 -19.74
CA GLY A 19 4.31 -8.59 -19.66
C GLY A 19 5.02 -8.31 -18.34
N SER A 20 6.12 -9.02 -18.11
CA SER A 20 6.87 -9.01 -16.84
C SER A 20 7.70 -7.75 -16.58
N TRP A 21 7.84 -6.86 -17.57
CA TRP A 21 8.55 -5.58 -17.41
C TRP A 21 7.80 -4.63 -16.47
N LEU A 22 6.48 -4.78 -16.33
CA LEU A 22 5.67 -3.99 -15.42
C LEU A 22 5.83 -4.43 -13.96
N THR A 23 6.24 -5.69 -13.74
CA THR A 23 6.45 -6.26 -12.41
C THR A 23 7.44 -5.46 -11.55
N PRO A 24 8.67 -5.14 -11.99
CA PRO A 24 9.60 -4.35 -11.18
C PRO A 24 9.10 -2.92 -10.91
N ILE A 25 8.35 -2.32 -11.85
CA ILE A 25 7.76 -0.99 -11.66
C ILE A 25 6.70 -1.04 -10.55
N MET A 26 5.80 -2.02 -10.60
CA MET A 26 4.77 -2.23 -9.58
C MET A 26 5.36 -2.59 -8.23
N GLN A 27 6.47 -3.34 -8.20
CA GLN A 27 7.22 -3.60 -6.97
C GLN A 27 7.81 -2.31 -6.39
N GLY A 28 8.32 -1.40 -7.23
CA GLY A 28 8.73 -0.06 -6.81
C GLY A 28 7.59 0.73 -6.17
N PHE A 29 6.42 0.77 -6.80
CA PHE A 29 5.22 1.39 -6.22
C PHE A 29 4.77 0.72 -4.92
N THR A 30 4.90 -0.60 -4.82
CA THR A 30 4.60 -1.34 -3.59
C THR A 30 5.57 -0.96 -2.47
N PHE A 31 6.86 -0.84 -2.79
CA PHE A 31 7.89 -0.43 -1.83
C PHE A 31 7.64 0.96 -1.24
N LEU A 32 7.16 1.92 -2.05
CA LEU A 32 6.73 3.24 -1.56
C LEU A 32 5.61 3.17 -0.50
N GLY A 33 4.81 2.11 -0.51
CA GLY A 33 3.75 1.85 0.45
C GLY A 33 4.15 0.93 1.61
N ASP A 34 5.39 0.42 1.62
CA ASP A 34 5.87 -0.53 2.62
C ASP A 34 6.31 0.17 3.90
N GLU A 35 6.12 -0.50 5.04
CA GLU A 35 6.49 0.03 6.36
C GLU A 35 7.98 0.43 6.42
N GLN A 36 8.86 -0.32 5.77
CA GLN A 36 10.29 -0.03 5.73
C GLN A 36 10.61 1.31 5.06
N PHE A 37 9.91 1.62 3.97
CA PHE A 37 10.08 2.90 3.27
C PHE A 37 9.63 4.06 4.15
N TYR A 38 8.49 3.90 4.83
CA TYR A 38 7.99 4.94 5.72
C TYR A 38 8.91 5.18 6.92
N LEU A 39 9.47 4.14 7.52
CA LEU A 39 10.47 4.29 8.59
C LEU A 39 11.71 5.07 8.14
N LEU A 40 12.10 4.93 6.87
CA LEU A 40 13.23 5.66 6.28
C LEU A 40 12.86 7.10 5.92
N ILE A 41 11.66 7.34 5.40
CA ILE A 41 11.21 8.65 4.92
C ILE A 41 10.82 9.59 6.08
N LEU A 42 10.22 9.04 7.15
CA LEU A 42 9.67 9.80 8.27
C LEU A 42 10.71 10.70 8.98
N PRO A 43 11.94 10.24 9.30
CA PRO A 43 12.98 11.12 9.87
C PRO A 43 13.41 12.24 8.92
N ILE A 44 13.40 12.00 7.61
CA ILE A 44 13.71 13.04 6.61
C ILE A 44 12.65 14.14 6.68
N PHE A 45 11.37 13.79 6.71
CA PHE A 45 10.29 14.76 6.82
C PHE A 45 10.30 15.52 8.15
N VAL A 46 10.51 14.82 9.27
CA VAL A 46 10.52 15.45 10.61
C VAL A 46 11.70 16.39 10.79
N TRP A 47 12.90 16.02 10.32
CA TRP A 47 14.10 16.82 10.58
C TRP A 47 14.42 17.85 9.50
N TRP A 48 14.16 17.55 8.23
CA TRP A 48 14.57 18.44 7.12
C TRP A 48 13.46 19.36 6.62
N ILE A 49 12.19 19.01 6.82
CA ILE A 49 11.06 19.70 6.20
C ILE A 49 10.21 20.38 7.25
N ASP A 50 9.45 19.60 8.02
CA ASP A 50 8.52 20.13 9.02
C ASP A 50 8.02 18.99 9.90
N VAL A 51 8.13 19.18 11.22
CA VAL A 51 7.73 18.19 12.23
C VAL A 51 6.22 17.88 12.13
N GLY A 52 5.39 18.88 11.80
CA GLY A 52 3.94 18.72 11.65
C GLY A 52 3.56 17.89 10.42
N LEU A 53 4.29 18.04 9.31
CA LEU A 53 4.12 17.17 8.14
C LEU A 53 4.53 15.73 8.45
N GLY A 54 5.66 15.52 9.12
CA GLY A 54 6.10 14.19 9.55
C GLY A 54 5.08 13.49 10.46
N LEU A 55 4.50 14.24 11.42
CA LEU A 55 3.46 13.74 12.32
C LEU A 55 2.19 13.34 11.56
N ARG A 56 1.72 14.19 10.62
CA ARG A 56 0.53 13.90 9.80
C ARG A 56 0.69 12.64 8.96
N ILE A 57 1.86 12.45 8.35
CA ILE A 57 2.19 11.25 7.57
C ILE A 57 2.22 10.02 8.48
N GLY A 58 2.87 10.11 9.65
CA GLY A 58 2.92 9.03 10.62
C GLY A 58 1.53 8.60 11.12
N ILE A 59 0.67 9.56 11.46
CA ILE A 59 -0.72 9.27 11.88
C ILE A 59 -1.52 8.63 10.74
N SER A 60 -1.40 9.15 9.52
CA SER A 60 -2.06 8.58 8.34
C SER A 60 -1.66 7.12 8.11
N LEU A 61 -0.38 6.80 8.32
CA LEU A 61 0.13 5.43 8.22
C LEU A 61 -0.44 4.52 9.31
N LEU A 62 -0.39 4.95 10.57
CA LEU A 62 -0.92 4.18 11.70
C LEU A 62 -2.42 3.93 11.56
N LEU A 63 -3.18 4.92 11.09
CA LEU A 63 -4.61 4.76 10.80
C LEU A 63 -4.84 3.77 9.66
N SER A 64 -4.10 3.88 8.57
CA SER A 64 -4.21 2.95 7.44
C SER A 64 -3.89 1.51 7.86
N ALA A 65 -2.80 1.30 8.60
CA ALA A 65 -2.40 0.00 9.11
C ALA A 65 -3.41 -0.55 10.12
N GLY A 66 -3.88 0.28 11.05
CA GLY A 66 -4.87 -0.10 12.07
C GLY A 66 -6.22 -0.48 11.47
N ILE A 67 -6.74 0.32 10.53
CA ILE A 67 -7.99 0.02 9.81
C ILE A 67 -7.84 -1.25 8.98
N ASN A 68 -6.74 -1.40 8.25
CA ASN A 68 -6.46 -2.59 7.44
C ASN A 68 -6.39 -3.85 8.33
N GLY A 69 -5.69 -3.78 9.46
CA GLY A 69 -5.62 -4.86 10.44
C GLY A 69 -6.99 -5.21 11.04
N ALA A 70 -7.76 -4.20 11.45
CA ALA A 70 -9.10 -4.42 12.00
C ALA A 70 -10.05 -5.08 10.98
N ILE A 71 -10.05 -4.60 9.73
CA ILE A 71 -10.85 -5.18 8.65
C ILE A 71 -10.41 -6.63 8.37
N LYS A 72 -9.11 -6.90 8.33
CA LYS A 72 -8.60 -8.26 8.16
C LYS A 72 -9.10 -9.19 9.26
N LEU A 73 -9.02 -8.79 10.53
CA LEU A 73 -9.57 -9.57 11.65
C LEU A 73 -11.09 -9.80 11.54
N CYS A 74 -11.84 -8.84 11.02
CA CYS A 74 -13.29 -8.99 10.84
C CYS A 74 -13.68 -9.90 9.66
N PHE A 75 -12.88 -9.96 8.60
CA PHE A 75 -13.22 -10.61 7.33
C PHE A 75 -12.40 -11.87 6.99
N GLY A 76 -11.48 -12.28 7.86
CA GLY A 76 -10.81 -13.58 7.74
C GLY A 76 -9.29 -13.49 7.67
N MET A 77 -8.69 -12.89 8.69
CA MET A 77 -7.54 -13.46 9.38
C MET A 77 -8.03 -13.97 10.72
#